data_AF-A0A7W4NX35-F1
#
_entry.id   AF-A0A7W4NX35-F1
#
_cell.length_a   1.000
_cell.length_b   1.000
_cell.length_c   1.000
_cell.angle_alpha   90.00
_cell.angle_beta   90.00
_cell.angle_gamma   90.00
#
_symmetry.space_group_name_H-M   'P 1'
#
loop_
_entity.id
_entity.type
_entity.pdbx_description
1 polymer ?
#
loop_
_entity_poly.entity_id
_entity_poly.type
_entity_poly.pdbx_seq_one_letter_code
_entity_poly.pdbx_strand_id
1 'polypeptide(L)'
;MIRLTVLNPLLTSMRNQGITRCVFRYRRGEVQFSVVFTTETNNALYPLALLFGFSGPPTFAFIFFGDNNLNFSTFLESGEYKKLCSILNLKYDPNNKFSPAEFLRNFAGSGQIPQQVSPTMIPTPDQVPAPARYVSDADRPYFSRWMYLPEGNQVSDANYNRTLFSFGLQCATFCRNQRISSCWTAVQPNEPNYDPPPNMP
;
A
#
# COMPACT_ATOMS: atom_id res chain seq x y z
N MET A 1 -11.72 8.50 -12.88
CA MET A 1 -11.82 8.41 -11.41
C MET A 1 -13.11 7.69 -11.04
N ILE A 2 -13.19 7.13 -9.83
CA ILE A 2 -14.38 6.50 -9.26
C ILE A 2 -14.58 6.98 -7.83
N ARG A 3 -15.82 7.27 -7.43
CA ARG A 3 -16.13 7.69 -6.07
C ARG A 3 -16.49 6.48 -5.21
N LEU A 4 -15.78 6.29 -4.09
CA LEU A 4 -15.92 5.14 -3.19
C LEU A 4 -16.50 5.56 -1.83
N THR A 5 -17.74 6.05 -1.82
CA THR A 5 -18.41 6.57 -0.60
C THR A 5 -18.56 5.54 0.51
N VAL A 6 -18.53 4.25 0.19
CA VAL A 6 -18.53 3.14 1.15
C VAL A 6 -17.35 3.19 2.14
N LEU A 7 -16.25 3.89 1.80
CA LEU A 7 -15.10 4.10 2.70
C LEU A 7 -15.35 5.19 3.74
N ASN A 8 -16.43 5.97 3.62
CA ASN A 8 -16.67 7.13 4.50
C ASN A 8 -16.77 6.76 6.00
N PRO A 9 -17.48 5.68 6.40
CA PRO A 9 -17.50 5.25 7.80
C PRO A 9 -16.10 4.91 8.33
N LEU A 10 -15.32 4.16 7.55
CA LEU A 10 -13.96 3.78 7.90
C LEU A 10 -13.04 5.02 8.04
N LEU A 11 -13.09 5.93 7.07
CA LEU A 11 -12.32 7.17 7.08
C LEU A 11 -12.69 8.05 8.29
N THR A 12 -13.97 8.09 8.65
CA THR A 12 -14.45 8.83 9.83
C THR A 12 -13.92 8.20 11.11
N SER A 13 -13.98 6.87 11.22
CA SER A 13 -13.45 6.12 12.36
C SER A 13 -11.93 6.30 12.52
N MET A 14 -11.18 6.29 11.41
CA MET A 14 -9.74 6.58 11.37
C MET A 14 -9.44 7.97 11.95
N ARG A 15 -10.12 9.00 11.43
CA ARG A 15 -9.93 10.40 11.86
C ARG A 15 -10.24 10.60 13.33
N ASN A 16 -11.35 10.04 13.82
CA ASN A 16 -11.75 10.15 15.22
C ASN A 16 -10.75 9.53 16.19
N GLN A 17 -9.95 8.55 15.72
CA GLN A 17 -8.95 7.85 16.52
C GLN A 17 -7.52 8.36 16.27
N GLY A 18 -7.32 9.35 15.40
CA GLY A 18 -5.98 9.80 15.00
C GLY A 18 -5.18 8.74 14.23
N ILE A 19 -5.85 7.78 13.61
CA ILE A 19 -5.22 6.69 12.86
C ILE A 19 -5.10 7.11 11.39
N THR A 20 -3.90 6.98 10.83
CA THR A 20 -3.61 7.40 9.45
C THR A 20 -3.51 6.23 8.47
N ARG A 21 -3.44 5.00 8.98
CA ARG A 21 -3.34 3.77 8.19
C ARG A 21 -4.09 2.63 8.87
N CYS A 22 -4.84 1.85 8.11
CA CYS A 22 -5.39 0.58 8.57
C CYS A 22 -5.25 -0.50 7.50
N VAL A 23 -5.24 -1.77 7.92
CA VAL A 23 -5.20 -2.93 7.05
C VAL A 23 -6.42 -3.83 7.27
N PHE A 24 -6.97 -4.36 6.18
CA PHE A 24 -8.05 -5.34 6.19
C PHE A 24 -7.92 -6.28 4.99
N ARG A 25 -8.74 -7.34 4.96
CA ARG A 25 -8.71 -8.33 3.88
C ARG A 25 -9.81 -8.06 2.87
N TYR A 26 -9.51 -8.28 1.61
CA TYR A 26 -10.48 -8.28 0.52
C TYR A 26 -10.30 -9.54 -0.33
N ARG A 27 -11.37 -10.32 -0.48
CA ARG A 27 -11.41 -11.51 -1.32
C ARG A 27 -12.24 -11.26 -2.58
N ARG A 28 -11.68 -11.66 -3.73
CA ARG A 28 -12.35 -11.69 -5.04
C ARG A 28 -12.13 -13.06 -5.68
N GLY A 29 -13.18 -13.89 -5.67
CA GLY A 29 -13.04 -15.31 -6.03
C GLY A 29 -12.06 -16.01 -5.08
N GLU A 30 -11.13 -16.78 -5.64
CA GLU A 30 -10.08 -17.48 -4.90
C GLU A 30 -8.92 -16.57 -4.46
N VAL A 31 -8.85 -15.33 -4.96
CA VAL A 31 -7.77 -14.40 -4.66
C VAL A 31 -8.09 -13.58 -3.42
N GLN A 32 -7.16 -13.56 -2.47
CA GLN A 32 -7.22 -12.70 -1.29
C GLN A 32 -6.13 -11.63 -1.34
N PHE A 33 -6.54 -10.39 -1.11
CA PHE A 33 -5.68 -9.23 -0.95
C PHE A 33 -5.64 -8.77 0.51
N SER A 34 -4.48 -8.32 0.95
CA SER A 34 -4.36 -7.39 2.07
C SER A 34 -4.51 -5.97 1.53
N VAL A 35 -5.46 -5.22 2.06
CA VAL A 35 -5.76 -3.84 1.65
C VAL A 35 -5.31 -2.89 2.74
N VAL A 36 -4.36 -2.01 2.41
CA VAL A 36 -3.98 -0.91 3.28
C VAL A 36 -4.69 0.35 2.81
N PHE A 37 -5.48 0.95 3.68
CA PHE A 37 -6.07 2.26 3.45
C PHE A 37 -5.32 3.29 4.27
N THR A 38 -4.78 4.32 3.60
CA THR A 38 -3.99 5.39 4.24
C THR A 38 -4.51 6.77 3.87
N THR A 39 -4.33 7.71 4.80
CA THR A 39 -4.59 9.15 4.63
C THR A 39 -3.31 9.99 4.51
N GLU A 40 -2.16 9.35 4.34
CA GLU A 40 -0.84 10.01 4.31
C GLU A 40 -0.04 9.55 3.08
N THR A 41 -0.14 10.32 2.00
CA THR A 41 0.74 10.21 0.84
C THR A 41 1.65 11.44 0.77
N ASN A 42 2.65 11.40 -0.11
CA ASN A 42 3.47 12.57 -0.45
C ASN A 42 2.76 13.55 -1.42
N ASN A 43 1.46 13.37 -1.70
CA ASN A 43 0.70 14.21 -2.61
C ASN A 43 -0.49 14.85 -1.90
N ALA A 44 -0.42 16.16 -1.65
CA ALA A 44 -1.46 16.90 -0.93
C ALA A 44 -2.83 16.93 -1.65
N LEU A 45 -2.86 16.79 -2.98
CA LEU A 45 -4.11 16.71 -3.75
C LEU A 45 -4.74 15.31 -3.67
N TYR A 46 -3.91 14.28 -3.47
CA TYR A 46 -4.34 12.88 -3.37
C TYR A 46 -3.81 12.23 -2.09
N PRO A 47 -4.24 12.71 -0.91
CA PRO A 47 -3.73 12.25 0.37
C PRO A 47 -4.20 10.82 0.70
N LEU A 48 -5.22 10.32 0.02
CA LEU A 48 -5.74 8.98 0.26
C LEU A 48 -5.07 7.97 -0.66
N ALA A 49 -4.82 6.75 -0.15
CA ALA A 49 -4.45 5.65 -1.02
C ALA A 49 -5.01 4.30 -0.54
N LEU A 50 -5.35 3.47 -1.51
CA LEU A 50 -5.67 2.06 -1.32
C LEU A 50 -4.55 1.22 -1.93
N LEU A 51 -3.77 0.55 -1.09
CA LEU A 51 -2.75 -0.40 -1.52
C LEU A 51 -3.32 -1.82 -1.43
N PHE A 52 -3.27 -2.55 -2.54
CA PHE A 52 -3.68 -3.93 -2.61
C PHE A 52 -2.44 -4.81 -2.72
N GLY A 53 -2.17 -5.60 -1.69
CA GLY A 53 -1.08 -6.58 -1.65
C GLY A 53 -1.61 -8.00 -1.83
N PHE A 54 -0.96 -8.77 -2.69
CA PHE A 54 -1.15 -10.20 -2.88
C PHE A 54 0.12 -10.93 -2.44
N SER A 55 -0.01 -11.86 -1.49
CA SER A 55 1.11 -12.59 -0.89
C SER A 55 1.39 -13.96 -1.51
N GLY A 56 0.60 -14.40 -2.50
CA GLY A 56 0.90 -15.63 -3.24
C GLY A 56 2.06 -15.43 -4.23
N PRO A 57 2.65 -16.51 -4.77
CA PRO A 57 3.69 -16.42 -5.77
C PRO A 57 3.12 -16.03 -7.15
N PRO A 58 3.63 -14.99 -7.84
CA PRO A 58 4.60 -14.00 -7.35
C PRO A 58 3.93 -12.93 -6.48
N THR A 59 4.61 -12.51 -5.40
CA THR A 59 4.14 -11.40 -4.56
C THR A 59 3.96 -10.15 -5.42
N PHE A 60 2.88 -9.42 -5.18
CA PHE A 60 2.53 -8.29 -6.00
C PHE A 60 1.73 -7.26 -5.21
N ALA A 61 2.05 -5.99 -5.37
CA ALA A 61 1.29 -4.90 -4.79
C ALA A 61 1.08 -3.77 -5.80
N PHE A 62 -0.09 -3.15 -5.76
CA PHE A 62 -0.48 -2.02 -6.60
C PHE A 62 -1.32 -1.04 -5.78
N ILE A 63 -1.46 0.19 -6.28
CA ILE A 63 -2.04 1.29 -5.53
C ILE A 63 -3.00 2.13 -6.36
N PHE A 64 -4.06 2.60 -5.70
CA PHE A 64 -4.94 3.65 -6.22
C PHE A 64 -4.89 4.85 -5.30
N PHE A 65 -4.60 6.02 -5.86
CA PHE A 65 -4.62 7.31 -5.16
C PHE A 65 -6.00 7.94 -5.22
N GLY A 66 -6.40 8.63 -4.15
CA GLY A 66 -7.67 9.33 -4.08
C GLY A 66 -7.59 10.67 -3.36
N ASP A 67 -8.57 11.52 -3.64
CA ASP A 67 -8.74 12.82 -3.00
C ASP A 67 -9.55 12.73 -1.70
N ASN A 68 -9.67 13.85 -0.96
CA ASN A 68 -10.47 13.92 0.27
C ASN A 68 -11.98 13.69 0.08
N ASN A 69 -12.48 13.71 -1.17
CA ASN A 69 -13.88 13.45 -1.51
C ASN A 69 -14.13 11.97 -1.86
N LEU A 70 -13.13 11.10 -1.61
CA LEU A 70 -13.14 9.67 -1.92
C LEU A 70 -13.21 9.39 -3.43
N ASN A 71 -12.72 10.31 -4.26
CA ASN A 71 -12.54 10.05 -5.69
C ASN A 71 -11.17 9.41 -5.91
N PHE A 72 -11.16 8.14 -6.30
CA PHE A 72 -9.95 7.39 -6.59
C PHE A 72 -9.65 7.37 -8.09
N SER A 73 -8.39 7.57 -8.45
CA SER A 73 -7.89 7.32 -9.80
C SER A 73 -8.08 5.85 -10.14
N THR A 74 -8.46 5.56 -11.37
CA THR A 74 -8.59 4.20 -11.91
C THR A 74 -7.36 3.82 -12.73
N PHE A 75 -6.25 4.52 -12.54
CA PHE A 75 -5.01 4.33 -13.28
C PHE A 75 -4.16 3.21 -12.64
N LEU A 76 -3.87 2.19 -13.45
CA LEU A 76 -2.81 1.22 -13.18
C LEU A 76 -1.81 1.29 -14.33
N GLU A 77 -0.54 1.12 -14.03
CA GLU A 77 0.47 0.98 -15.08
C GLU A 77 0.24 -0.31 -15.86
N SER A 78 0.71 -0.36 -17.12
CA SER A 78 0.47 -1.52 -18.00
C SER A 78 0.96 -2.84 -17.37
N GLY A 79 2.12 -2.81 -16.69
CA GLY A 79 2.67 -3.96 -15.98
C GLY A 79 1.79 -4.40 -14.81
N GLU A 80 1.32 -3.46 -14.00
CA GLU A 80 0.43 -3.75 -12.87
C GLU A 80 -0.93 -4.28 -13.32
N TYR A 81 -1.52 -3.68 -14.36
CA TYR A 81 -2.77 -4.14 -14.94
C TYR A 81 -2.66 -5.59 -15.42
N LYS A 82 -1.63 -5.89 -16.23
CA LYS A 82 -1.39 -7.25 -16.73
C LYS A 82 -1.20 -8.25 -15.59
N LYS A 83 -0.45 -7.86 -14.55
CA LYS A 83 -0.19 -8.73 -13.39
C LYS A 83 -1.46 -8.96 -12.55
N LEU A 84 -2.27 -7.92 -12.34
CA LEU A 84 -3.57 -8.05 -11.70
C LEU A 84 -4.50 -8.98 -12.47
N CYS A 85 -4.57 -8.86 -13.80
CA CYS A 85 -5.33 -9.79 -14.64
C CYS A 85 -4.87 -11.23 -14.50
N SER A 86 -3.55 -11.45 -14.48
CA SER A 86 -2.94 -12.77 -14.31
C SER A 86 -3.28 -13.37 -12.94
N ILE A 87 -3.14 -12.61 -11.85
CA ILE A 87 -3.42 -13.07 -10.49
C ILE A 87 -4.89 -13.44 -10.33
N LEU A 88 -5.80 -12.64 -10.90
CA LEU A 88 -7.23 -12.89 -10.89
C LEU A 88 -7.67 -14.00 -11.87
N ASN A 89 -6.72 -14.63 -12.59
CA ASN A 89 -6.98 -15.65 -13.61
C ASN A 89 -8.06 -15.23 -14.63
N LEU A 90 -8.03 -13.96 -15.03
CA LEU A 90 -9.03 -13.42 -15.95
C LEU A 90 -8.73 -13.88 -17.37
N LYS A 91 -9.73 -14.50 -18.00
CA LYS A 91 -9.72 -14.77 -19.44
C LYS A 91 -10.20 -13.53 -20.18
N TYR A 92 -9.55 -13.20 -21.29
CA TYR A 92 -9.99 -12.11 -22.15
C TYR A 92 -11.39 -12.41 -22.69
N ASP A 93 -12.33 -11.54 -22.37
CA ASP A 93 -13.69 -11.56 -22.90
C ASP A 93 -13.93 -10.21 -23.62
N PRO A 94 -14.14 -10.21 -24.96
CA PRO A 94 -14.41 -8.98 -25.70
C PRO A 94 -15.71 -8.29 -25.29
N ASN A 95 -16.66 -9.04 -24.71
CA ASN A 95 -17.97 -8.54 -24.27
C ASN A 95 -17.97 -8.10 -22.80
N ASN A 96 -17.00 -8.54 -22.01
CA ASN A 96 -16.86 -8.18 -20.60
C ASN A 96 -15.40 -7.87 -20.23
N LYS A 97 -14.92 -6.71 -20.69
CA LYS A 97 -13.54 -6.30 -20.47
C LYS A 97 -13.32 -5.85 -19.03
N PHE A 98 -12.48 -6.59 -18.32
CA PHE A 98 -11.98 -6.18 -17.02
C PHE A 98 -11.33 -4.79 -17.07
N SER A 99 -11.75 -3.92 -16.15
CA SER A 99 -11.14 -2.59 -15.96
C SER A 99 -10.79 -2.33 -14.49
N PRO A 100 -9.78 -1.48 -14.20
CA PRO A 100 -9.50 -1.08 -12.82
C PRO A 100 -10.68 -0.36 -12.16
N ALA A 101 -11.49 0.36 -12.95
CA ALA A 101 -12.72 0.98 -12.46
C ALA A 101 -13.74 -0.06 -11.98
N GLU A 102 -13.90 -1.15 -12.73
CA GLU A 102 -14.77 -2.26 -12.35
C GLU A 102 -14.20 -3.04 -11.17
N PHE A 103 -12.88 -3.21 -11.07
CA PHE A 103 -12.23 -3.76 -9.88
C PHE A 103 -12.62 -2.98 -8.62
N LEU A 104 -12.51 -1.64 -8.66
CA LEU A 104 -12.88 -0.78 -7.53
C LEU A 104 -14.39 -0.80 -7.23
N ARG A 105 -15.25 -0.94 -8.26
CA ARG A 105 -16.70 -1.17 -8.05
C ARG A 105 -16.97 -2.48 -7.32
N ASN A 106 -16.34 -3.57 -7.75
CA ASN A 106 -16.46 -4.88 -7.13
C ASN A 106 -15.93 -4.88 -5.69
N PHE A 107 -14.83 -4.18 -5.45
CA PHE A 107 -14.31 -3.95 -4.10
C PHE A 107 -15.33 -3.20 -3.22
N ALA A 108 -15.87 -2.09 -3.72
CA ALA A 108 -16.84 -1.29 -2.99
C ALA A 108 -18.15 -2.03 -2.69
N GLY A 109 -18.64 -2.84 -3.64
CA GLY A 109 -19.86 -3.62 -3.51
C GLY A 109 -19.69 -4.94 -2.75
N SER A 110 -18.48 -5.28 -2.31
CA SER A 110 -18.19 -6.59 -1.70
C SER A 110 -18.77 -6.79 -0.30
N GLY A 111 -19.11 -5.69 0.41
CA GLY A 111 -19.47 -5.73 1.83
C GLY A 111 -18.31 -6.06 2.77
N GLN A 112 -17.08 -6.18 2.27
CA GLN A 112 -15.91 -6.57 3.07
C GLN A 112 -15.12 -5.40 3.65
N ILE A 113 -15.51 -4.16 3.30
CA ILE A 113 -14.88 -2.94 3.84
C ILE A 113 -15.39 -2.73 5.27
N PRO A 114 -14.51 -2.75 6.29
CA PRO A 114 -14.91 -2.51 7.67
C PRO A 114 -15.45 -1.09 7.83
N GLN A 115 -16.42 -0.90 8.73
CA GLN A 115 -16.96 0.43 9.01
C GLN A 115 -16.21 1.18 10.12
N GLN A 116 -15.43 0.45 10.93
CA GLN A 116 -14.66 1.00 12.04
C GLN A 116 -13.27 0.38 12.07
N VAL A 117 -12.29 1.16 12.51
CA VAL A 117 -10.95 0.66 12.78
C VAL A 117 -10.88 0.09 14.19
N SER A 118 -10.26 -1.07 14.33
CA SER A 118 -9.86 -1.65 15.61
C SER A 118 -8.33 -1.66 15.75
N PRO A 119 -7.78 -1.81 16.97
CA PRO A 119 -6.32 -1.85 17.20
C PRO A 119 -5.60 -2.93 16.39
N THR A 120 -6.24 -4.06 16.09
CA THR A 120 -5.67 -5.16 15.31
C THR A 120 -5.55 -4.85 13.81
N MET A 121 -6.14 -3.75 13.36
CA MET A 121 -6.05 -3.27 11.98
C MET A 121 -4.94 -2.25 11.78
N ILE A 122 -4.18 -1.89 12.81
CA ILE A 122 -2.99 -1.05 12.63
C ILE A 122 -1.90 -1.92 12.00
N PRO A 123 -1.45 -1.61 10.77
CA PRO A 123 -0.49 -2.46 10.10
C PRO A 123 0.89 -2.36 10.74
N THR A 124 1.57 -3.50 10.87
CA THR A 124 3.03 -3.50 11.02
C THR A 124 3.68 -3.20 9.66
N PRO A 125 4.92 -2.67 9.63
CA PRO A 125 5.57 -2.32 8.36
C PRO A 125 5.67 -3.46 7.35
N ASP A 126 5.91 -4.70 7.80
CA ASP A 126 5.96 -5.88 6.93
C ASP A 126 4.60 -6.29 6.34
N GLN A 127 3.50 -5.78 6.90
CA GLN A 127 2.15 -5.99 6.36
C GLN A 127 1.81 -5.01 5.22
N VAL A 128 2.64 -3.99 4.99
CA VAL A 128 2.42 -2.99 3.94
C VAL A 128 3.47 -3.14 2.84
N PRO A 129 3.20 -3.95 1.80
CA PRO A 129 4.11 -4.07 0.69
C PRO A 129 4.14 -2.75 -0.11
N ALA A 130 5.33 -2.34 -0.53
CA ALA A 130 5.46 -1.20 -1.42
C ALA A 130 4.92 -1.54 -2.82
N PRO A 131 4.20 -0.62 -3.48
CA PRO A 131 3.66 -0.86 -4.83
C PRO A 131 4.79 -1.08 -5.85
N ALA A 132 4.59 -2.04 -6.77
CA ALA A 132 5.64 -2.48 -7.70
C ALA A 132 6.20 -1.34 -8.58
N ARG A 133 5.38 -0.34 -8.93
CA ARG A 133 5.84 0.82 -9.71
C ARG A 133 6.86 1.72 -8.98
N TYR A 134 6.91 1.66 -7.66
CA TYR A 134 7.78 2.50 -6.83
C TYR A 134 9.05 1.80 -6.39
N VAL A 135 9.20 0.50 -6.65
CA VAL A 135 10.35 -0.29 -6.17
C VAL A 135 10.82 -1.25 -7.26
N SER A 136 12.11 -1.25 -7.56
CA SER A 136 12.74 -2.18 -8.51
C SER A 136 12.78 -3.63 -8.02
N ASP A 137 12.70 -3.80 -6.71
CA ASP A 137 12.99 -4.99 -5.91
C ASP A 137 11.75 -5.39 -5.11
N ALA A 138 10.61 -5.41 -5.80
CA ALA A 138 9.30 -5.84 -5.29
C ALA A 138 9.29 -7.31 -4.83
N ASP A 139 10.28 -8.11 -5.25
CA ASP A 139 10.54 -9.48 -4.85
C ASP A 139 11.16 -9.61 -3.45
N ARG A 140 11.52 -8.49 -2.81
CA ARG A 140 12.12 -8.45 -1.46
C ARG A 140 11.17 -7.85 -0.43
N PRO A 141 10.02 -8.45 -0.09
CA PRO A 141 8.95 -7.74 0.62
C PRO A 141 9.22 -7.43 2.09
N TYR A 142 10.22 -8.07 2.72
CA TYR A 142 10.45 -7.97 4.16
C TYR A 142 11.44 -6.87 4.50
N PHE A 143 11.11 -6.05 5.50
CA PHE A 143 12.07 -5.09 6.03
C PHE A 143 13.23 -5.82 6.72
N SER A 144 14.45 -5.31 6.53
CA SER A 144 15.66 -5.91 7.09
C SER A 144 16.30 -5.05 8.15
N ARG A 145 16.57 -3.77 7.86
CA ARG A 145 17.27 -2.83 8.76
C ARG A 145 17.31 -1.42 8.19
N TRP A 146 17.71 -0.46 9.03
CA TRP A 146 18.12 0.87 8.60
C TRP A 146 19.60 0.92 8.21
N MET A 147 19.95 1.85 7.32
CA MET A 147 21.33 2.09 6.89
C MET A 147 21.58 3.58 6.72
N TYR A 148 22.53 4.12 7.48
CA TYR A 148 23.04 5.47 7.24
C TYR A 148 23.86 5.50 5.96
N LEU A 149 23.49 6.39 5.05
CA LEU A 149 24.22 6.59 3.82
C LEU A 149 25.44 7.49 4.07
N PRO A 150 26.56 7.26 3.36
CA PRO A 150 27.73 8.13 3.45
C PRO A 150 27.39 9.57 3.08
N GLU A 151 28.23 10.51 3.54
CA GLU A 151 28.12 11.91 3.15
C GLU A 151 28.14 12.07 1.61
N GLY A 152 27.34 13.00 1.10
CA GLY A 152 27.15 13.20 -0.34
C GLY A 152 26.11 12.26 -0.99
N ASN A 153 25.65 11.21 -0.30
CA ASN A 153 24.57 10.35 -0.78
C ASN A 153 23.20 10.77 -0.21
N GLN A 154 22.13 10.40 -0.92
CA GLN A 154 20.75 10.67 -0.54
C GLN A 154 19.88 9.42 -0.72
N VAL A 155 18.80 9.36 0.05
CA VAL A 155 17.79 8.30 -0.10
C VAL A 155 17.13 8.45 -1.48
N SER A 156 17.13 7.37 -2.26
CA SER A 156 16.50 7.32 -3.57
C SER A 156 14.98 7.49 -3.45
N ASP A 157 14.31 7.97 -4.50
CA ASP A 157 12.85 8.09 -4.49
C ASP A 157 12.15 6.74 -4.31
N ALA A 158 12.76 5.67 -4.84
CA ALA A 158 12.25 4.31 -4.65
C ALA A 158 12.25 3.91 -3.15
N ASN A 159 13.36 4.12 -2.45
CA ASN A 159 13.44 3.84 -1.02
C ASN A 159 12.60 4.81 -0.17
N TYR A 160 12.49 6.06 -0.58
CA TYR A 160 11.59 7.02 0.07
C TYR A 160 10.13 6.54 0.00
N ASN A 161 9.64 6.18 -1.20
CA ASN A 161 8.28 5.70 -1.39
C ASN A 161 8.05 4.39 -0.63
N ARG A 162 9.05 3.51 -0.63
CA ARG A 162 9.00 2.26 0.12
C ARG A 162 8.84 2.50 1.63
N THR A 163 9.64 3.39 2.19
CA THR A 163 9.52 3.81 3.60
C THR A 163 8.18 4.51 3.86
N LEU A 164 7.68 5.35 2.95
CA LEU A 164 6.40 6.05 3.06
C LEU A 164 5.24 5.05 3.21
N PHE A 165 5.16 4.05 2.35
CA PHE A 165 4.07 3.09 2.41
C PHE A 165 4.19 2.19 3.64
N SER A 166 5.39 1.71 3.97
CA SER A 166 5.57 0.77 5.08
C SER A 166 5.58 1.40 6.47
N PHE A 167 6.09 2.62 6.62
CA PHE A 167 6.28 3.27 7.92
C PHE A 167 5.56 4.62 8.06
N GLY A 168 4.97 5.17 6.99
CA GLY A 168 4.26 6.45 7.01
C GLY A 168 5.14 7.64 6.63
N LEU A 169 4.47 8.78 6.40
CA LEU A 169 5.08 9.98 5.82
C LEU A 169 6.12 10.63 6.73
N GLN A 170 5.85 10.68 8.04
CA GLN A 170 6.78 11.25 9.02
C GLN A 170 8.11 10.48 9.02
N CYS A 171 8.05 9.14 9.09
CA CYS A 171 9.22 8.28 9.06
C CYS A 171 10.00 8.43 7.74
N ALA A 172 9.31 8.42 6.59
CA ALA A 172 9.96 8.59 5.29
C ALA A 172 10.68 9.95 5.15
N THR A 173 10.04 11.02 5.63
CA THR A 173 10.59 12.37 5.60
C THR A 173 11.80 12.49 6.54
N PHE A 174 11.68 11.96 7.75
CA PHE A 174 12.79 11.90 8.70
C PHE A 174 13.99 11.14 8.13
N CYS A 175 13.74 9.93 7.62
CA CYS A 175 14.77 9.08 7.03
C CYS A 175 15.49 9.76 5.87
N ARG A 176 14.75 10.43 4.97
CA ARG A 176 15.36 11.19 3.86
C ARG A 176 16.25 12.32 4.36
N ASN A 177 15.77 13.11 5.32
CA ASN A 177 16.52 14.23 5.88
C ASN A 177 17.79 13.79 6.61
N GLN A 178 17.74 12.63 7.27
CA GLN A 178 18.86 12.04 8.02
C GLN A 178 19.76 11.11 7.18
N ARG A 179 19.50 10.98 5.87
CA ARG A 179 20.20 10.05 4.96
C ARG A 179 20.15 8.58 5.45
N ILE A 180 19.00 8.16 5.96
CA ILE A 180 18.75 6.79 6.42
C ILE A 180 17.94 6.06 5.36
N SER A 181 18.50 5.00 4.78
CA SER A 181 17.82 4.14 3.82
C SER A 181 17.18 2.94 4.53
N SER A 182 15.96 2.58 4.15
CA SER A 182 15.38 1.27 4.50
C SER A 182 15.99 0.17 3.61
N CYS A 183 16.34 -0.96 4.21
CA CYS A 183 16.88 -2.13 3.51
C CYS A 183 15.88 -3.29 3.55
N TRP A 184 15.81 -4.08 2.47
CA TRP A 184 14.75 -5.06 2.25
C TRP A 184 15.28 -6.39 1.74
N THR A 185 14.62 -7.48 2.10
CA THR A 185 15.04 -8.86 1.80
C THR A 185 13.88 -9.73 1.31
N ALA A 186 14.22 -10.74 0.51
CA ALA A 186 13.29 -11.78 0.07
C ALA A 186 13.07 -12.88 1.12
N VAL A 187 13.96 -12.95 2.12
CA VAL A 187 13.91 -13.97 3.17
C VAL A 187 13.11 -13.41 4.35
N GLN A 188 12.02 -14.10 4.69
CA GLN A 188 11.27 -13.77 5.90
C GLN A 188 12.19 -13.95 7.12
N PRO A 189 12.37 -12.93 7.96
CA PRO A 189 13.15 -13.08 9.19
C PRO A 189 12.54 -14.14 10.11
N ASN A 190 13.36 -15.04 10.67
CA ASN A 190 12.92 -16.11 11.60
C ASN A 190 12.40 -15.55 12.94
N GLU A 191 12.90 -14.38 13.33
CA GLU A 191 12.33 -13.51 14.33
C GLU A 191 12.19 -12.14 13.67
N PRO A 192 11.12 -11.36 13.94
CA PRO A 192 11.07 -9.98 13.51
C PRO A 192 12.20 -9.27 14.23
N ASN A 193 13.36 -9.15 13.57
CA ASN A 193 14.42 -8.24 13.94
C ASN A 193 13.87 -6.85 13.59
N TYR A 194 12.84 -6.45 14.31
CA TYR A 194 12.16 -5.19 14.15
C TYR A 194 13.12 -4.16 14.73
N ASP A 195 14.06 -3.74 13.90
CA ASP A 195 14.78 -2.51 14.11
C ASP A 195 13.71 -1.41 14.07
N PRO A 196 13.31 -0.84 15.23
CA PRO A 196 12.23 0.12 15.25
C PRO A 196 12.58 1.28 14.33
N PRO A 197 11.57 2.05 13.85
CA PRO A 197 11.84 3.29 13.14
C PRO A 197 12.89 4.09 13.92
N PRO A 198 13.85 4.73 13.25
CA PRO A 198 14.86 5.52 13.93
C PRO A 198 14.17 6.51 14.88
N ASN A 199 14.71 6.74 16.08
CA ASN A 199 14.08 7.60 17.07
C ASN A 199 13.70 8.95 16.44
N MET A 200 12.39 9.09 16.18
CA MET A 200 11.81 10.30 15.63
C MET A 200 11.61 11.28 16.80
N PRO A 201 12.06 12.54 16.67
CA PRO A 201 11.79 13.57 17.66
C PRO A 201 10.31 13.92 17.77
#